data_AF-A0AAN2BJ22-F1
#
_entry.id   AF-A0AAN2BJ22-F1
#
_cell.length_a   1.000
_cell.length_b   1.000
_cell.length_c   1.000
_cell.angle_alpha   90.00
_cell.angle_beta   90.00
_cell.angle_gamma   90.00
#
_symmetry.space_group_name_H-M   'P 1'
#
loop_
_entity.id
_entity.type
_entity.pdbx_description
1 polymer ?
#
loop_
_entity_poly.entity_id
_entity_poly.type
_entity_poly.pdbx_seq_one_letter_code
_entity_poly.pdbx_strand_id
1 'polypeptide(L)'
;MHNVQKAISLPFVLAMLSAGCGNQSIQESSAVSTASVDPSFCAANASWVQKPQGAPAEVPGNGADLCQFYQFSWQWFIALMDAPNGTQRVFLDSQKYPVFLGEGQNSCADNNTESKLFVRSLKDNTVDSNDFVAPNEMNQAFNNAVIYDQQGNIVLYEARIDRGMCAVPKGSPTLPAGTTEIKSSWRTIEKADKPNYVWIQSDTNNNGTLESDELYGMVGFHLVKSTPLHPEFIWATFEHKLNAPDCQKKPISGQADHWTFTSESCAKQLPNPPATSTCHFNKVLEPASGGSSPLTGEATEICQVYAQGTRPGDNQADKNRENIITINTQLSAIFGGLNDSNALKVLQNYKIVGALWENDVSQPSSVLANQRGSIQLANTTMETNAQQGFSDPEYTGTGNLKPAANCFACHNYTGRSTNAGISHIFKYIHGK
;
A
#
# COMPACT_ATOMS: atom_id res chain seq x y z
N MET A 1 49.13 -52.92 18.06
CA MET A 1 48.55 -54.00 17.21
C MET A 1 48.48 -53.43 15.79
N HIS A 2 49.46 -53.76 14.93
CA HIS A 2 49.28 -54.49 13.63
C HIS A 2 48.34 -53.77 12.64
N ASN A 3 48.61 -53.58 11.34
CA ASN A 3 49.70 -53.97 10.45
C ASN A 3 49.60 -53.16 9.13
N VAL A 4 50.76 -52.82 8.55
CA VAL A 4 51.20 -52.82 7.13
C VAL A 4 50.15 -53.11 6.02
N GLN A 5 50.10 -52.31 4.93
CA GLN A 5 50.51 -52.70 3.54
C GLN A 5 50.21 -51.67 2.42
N LYS A 6 51.15 -51.63 1.46
CA LYS A 6 51.21 -50.88 0.19
C LYS A 6 50.47 -51.62 -0.95
N ALA A 7 50.02 -50.88 -1.97
CA ALA A 7 50.08 -51.16 -3.44
C ALA A 7 49.39 -49.98 -4.16
N ILE A 8 50.03 -49.10 -4.96
CA ILE A 8 50.62 -49.22 -6.32
C ILE A 8 49.70 -49.88 -7.36
N SER A 9 49.18 -49.05 -8.29
CA SER A 9 49.09 -49.37 -9.72
C SER A 9 48.83 -48.10 -10.57
N LEU A 10 49.88 -47.67 -11.29
CA LEU A 10 49.83 -46.90 -12.55
C LEU A 10 49.38 -47.85 -13.68
N PRO A 11 48.80 -47.41 -14.82
CA PRO A 11 49.54 -46.67 -15.87
C PRO A 11 48.63 -45.61 -16.58
N PHE A 12 48.99 -44.80 -17.58
CA PHE A 12 49.90 -44.92 -18.72
C PHE A 12 50.31 -43.52 -19.20
N VAL A 13 51.44 -43.47 -19.88
CA VAL A 13 52.26 -42.32 -20.29
C VAL A 13 51.93 -41.88 -21.72
N LEU A 14 52.39 -40.65 -22.06
CA LEU A 14 52.93 -40.17 -23.36
C LEU A 14 52.03 -39.15 -24.10
N ALA A 15 52.23 -37.84 -23.92
CA ALA A 15 53.30 -36.93 -24.39
C ALA A 15 53.09 -36.38 -25.82
N MET A 16 53.03 -35.05 -25.93
CA MET A 16 53.95 -34.19 -26.72
C MET A 16 53.27 -32.83 -26.97
N LEU A 17 53.78 -31.78 -26.32
CA LEU A 17 53.54 -30.38 -26.68
C LEU A 17 54.79 -29.89 -27.42
N SER A 18 54.67 -29.74 -28.74
CA SER A 18 55.60 -28.96 -29.55
C SER A 18 55.00 -27.60 -29.86
N ALA A 19 55.81 -26.57 -29.66
CA ALA A 19 55.47 -25.17 -29.86
C ALA A 19 55.34 -24.83 -31.36
N GLY A 20 54.39 -23.95 -31.68
CA GLY A 20 54.31 -23.26 -32.96
C GLY A 20 53.74 -21.86 -32.74
N CYS A 21 54.61 -20.85 -32.74
CA CYS A 21 54.21 -19.45 -32.84
C CYS A 21 53.68 -19.20 -34.27
N GLY A 22 52.45 -18.70 -34.37
CA GLY A 22 51.85 -18.26 -35.62
C GLY A 22 50.86 -17.13 -35.34
N ASN A 23 51.24 -15.92 -35.73
CA ASN A 23 50.40 -14.72 -35.73
C ASN A 23 49.13 -14.94 -36.57
N GLN A 24 47.94 -14.90 -35.98
CA GLN A 24 46.71 -14.59 -36.70
C GLN A 24 45.73 -13.76 -35.88
N SER A 25 45.04 -12.91 -36.61
CA SER A 25 44.22 -11.76 -36.22
C SER A 25 43.11 -12.04 -35.23
N ILE A 26 42.83 -11.02 -34.42
CA ILE A 26 41.62 -10.84 -33.61
C ILE A 26 40.38 -11.07 -34.48
N GLN A 27 39.58 -12.06 -34.09
CA GLN A 27 38.17 -12.13 -34.46
C GLN A 27 37.40 -12.49 -33.18
N GLU A 28 36.83 -11.46 -32.54
CA GLU A 28 35.90 -11.62 -31.44
C GLU A 28 34.64 -12.33 -31.96
N SER A 29 34.44 -13.58 -31.54
CA SER A 29 33.11 -14.17 -31.48
C SER A 29 33.01 -15.03 -30.23
N SER A 30 32.76 -14.38 -29.10
CA SER A 30 32.24 -15.06 -27.92
C SER A 30 30.90 -14.44 -27.62
N ALA A 31 29.85 -15.09 -28.12
CA ALA A 31 28.48 -14.85 -27.70
C ALA A 31 28.45 -14.91 -26.17
N VAL A 32 28.21 -13.76 -25.55
CA VAL A 32 27.80 -13.69 -24.15
C VAL A 32 26.48 -14.44 -24.10
N SER A 33 26.49 -15.61 -23.46
CA SER A 33 25.24 -16.32 -23.17
C SER A 33 24.40 -15.37 -22.32
N THR A 34 23.34 -14.85 -22.92
CA THR A 34 22.27 -14.16 -22.21
C THR A 34 21.79 -15.10 -21.12
N ALA A 35 22.19 -14.83 -19.88
CA ALA A 35 21.55 -15.41 -18.72
C ALA A 35 20.04 -15.17 -18.91
N SER A 36 19.27 -16.25 -18.92
CA SER A 36 17.81 -16.17 -18.92
C SER A 36 17.42 -15.33 -17.71
N VAL A 37 16.96 -14.10 -17.94
CA VAL A 37 16.31 -13.31 -16.90
C VAL A 37 15.11 -14.15 -16.50
N ASP A 38 15.07 -14.55 -15.23
CA ASP A 38 13.98 -15.33 -14.68
C ASP A 38 12.67 -14.61 -15.02
N PRO A 39 11.74 -15.23 -15.77
CA PRO A 39 10.46 -14.61 -16.06
C PRO A 39 9.67 -14.27 -14.78
N SER A 40 10.08 -14.74 -13.60
CA SER A 40 9.53 -14.35 -12.30
C SER A 40 10.06 -13.03 -11.72
N PHE A 41 11.15 -12.49 -12.25
CA PHE A 41 11.86 -11.37 -11.63
C PHE A 41 11.20 -10.02 -11.95
N CYS A 42 10.53 -9.43 -10.96
CA CYS A 42 9.99 -8.08 -11.12
C CYS A 42 11.06 -7.01 -10.85
N ALA A 43 11.73 -6.57 -11.92
CA ALA A 43 12.82 -5.61 -11.84
C ALA A 43 12.32 -4.21 -11.44
N ALA A 44 12.99 -3.60 -10.46
CA ALA A 44 12.88 -2.17 -10.21
C ALA A 44 13.87 -1.39 -11.08
N ASN A 45 13.60 -0.12 -11.37
CA ASN A 45 14.52 0.73 -12.12
C ASN A 45 14.83 2.01 -11.32
N ALA A 46 16.12 2.25 -11.06
CA ALA A 46 16.58 3.44 -10.32
C ALA A 46 16.22 4.76 -11.01
N SER A 47 15.99 4.75 -12.34
CA SER A 47 15.56 5.95 -13.07
C SER A 47 14.20 6.49 -12.60
N TRP A 48 13.32 5.65 -12.05
CA TRP A 48 12.05 6.11 -11.46
C TRP A 48 12.28 7.05 -10.27
N VAL A 49 13.31 6.78 -9.48
CA VAL A 49 13.67 7.59 -8.30
C VAL A 49 14.47 8.83 -8.70
N GLN A 50 15.25 8.75 -9.77
CA GLN A 50 16.02 9.88 -10.31
C GLN A 50 15.15 10.86 -11.10
N LYS A 51 14.07 10.37 -11.72
CA LYS A 51 13.11 11.13 -12.54
C LYS A 51 11.67 10.77 -12.15
N PRO A 52 11.25 11.14 -10.94
CA PRO A 52 9.96 10.72 -10.37
C PRO A 52 8.74 11.25 -11.12
N GLN A 53 8.86 12.34 -11.89
CA GLN A 53 7.75 12.94 -12.64
C GLN A 53 7.35 12.16 -13.92
N GLY A 54 7.99 11.02 -14.21
CA GLY A 54 7.78 10.23 -15.44
C GLY A 54 6.80 9.06 -15.31
N ALA A 55 5.88 9.08 -14.34
CA ALA A 55 4.94 7.97 -14.16
C ALA A 55 4.08 7.75 -15.43
N PRO A 56 3.92 6.49 -15.89
CA PRO A 56 3.29 6.22 -17.18
C PRO A 56 1.76 6.42 -17.11
N ALA A 57 1.17 6.85 -18.24
CA ALA A 57 -0.29 7.02 -18.36
C ALA A 57 -1.06 5.68 -18.48
N GLU A 58 -0.35 4.59 -18.76
CA GLU A 58 -0.88 3.24 -18.92
C GLU A 58 0.09 2.21 -18.33
N VAL A 59 -0.41 1.04 -17.95
CA VAL A 59 0.40 -0.12 -17.59
C VAL A 59 1.27 -0.53 -18.78
N PRO A 60 2.61 -0.56 -18.63
CA PRO A 60 3.50 -0.93 -19.73
C PRO A 60 3.14 -2.29 -20.33
N GLY A 61 3.39 -2.48 -21.64
CA GLY A 61 3.19 -3.76 -22.31
C GLY A 61 1.73 -4.26 -22.34
N ASN A 62 0.76 -3.35 -22.24
CA ASN A 62 -0.68 -3.62 -22.20
C ASN A 62 -1.11 -4.52 -21.02
N GLY A 63 -0.36 -4.52 -19.91
CA GLY A 63 -0.72 -5.30 -18.72
C GLY A 63 -0.64 -6.82 -18.91
N ALA A 64 0.25 -7.29 -19.78
CA ALA A 64 0.43 -8.72 -20.05
C ALA A 64 1.03 -9.52 -18.87
N ASP A 65 1.72 -8.86 -17.93
CA ASP A 65 2.30 -9.48 -16.72
C ASP A 65 1.88 -8.70 -15.46
N LEU A 66 1.61 -9.44 -14.37
CA LEU A 66 1.41 -8.91 -13.02
C LEU A 66 2.50 -7.91 -12.61
N CYS A 67 3.76 -8.15 -12.97
CA CYS A 67 4.87 -7.26 -12.59
C CYS A 67 4.66 -5.83 -13.11
N GLN A 68 4.09 -5.67 -14.31
CA GLN A 68 3.91 -4.35 -14.92
C GLN A 68 2.95 -3.47 -14.11
N PHE A 69 1.95 -4.07 -13.46
CA PHE A 69 1.05 -3.35 -12.55
C PHE A 69 1.75 -2.90 -11.26
N TYR A 70 2.68 -3.71 -10.74
CA TYR A 70 3.49 -3.33 -9.59
C TYR A 70 4.50 -2.22 -9.93
N GLN A 71 5.14 -2.29 -11.11
CA GLN A 71 6.00 -1.23 -11.61
C GLN A 71 5.22 0.06 -11.86
N PHE A 72 4.02 -0.03 -12.44
CA PHE A 72 3.12 1.10 -12.64
C PHE A 72 2.75 1.76 -11.30
N SER A 73 2.33 0.94 -10.32
CA SER A 73 1.92 1.42 -8.99
C SER A 73 3.08 2.11 -8.27
N TRP A 74 4.28 1.51 -8.29
CA TRP A 74 5.46 2.12 -7.68
C TRP A 74 5.88 3.42 -8.36
N GLN A 75 5.85 3.49 -9.69
CA GLN A 75 6.17 4.73 -10.42
C GLN A 75 5.21 5.86 -10.04
N TRP A 76 3.90 5.60 -9.95
CA TRP A 76 2.93 6.60 -9.50
C TRP A 76 3.11 6.98 -8.03
N PHE A 77 3.33 6.01 -7.13
CA PHE A 77 3.59 6.32 -5.72
C PHE A 77 4.85 7.18 -5.56
N ILE A 78 5.93 6.86 -6.27
CA ILE A 78 7.17 7.68 -6.28
C ILE A 78 6.88 9.09 -6.81
N ALA A 79 6.13 9.22 -7.91
CA ALA A 79 5.77 10.52 -8.49
C ALA A 79 4.97 11.40 -7.51
N LEU A 80 4.01 10.79 -6.81
CA LEU A 80 3.16 11.44 -5.83
C LEU A 80 3.95 11.85 -4.56
N MET A 81 4.91 11.02 -4.16
CA MET A 81 5.76 11.27 -2.99
C MET A 81 6.91 12.23 -3.26
N ASP A 82 7.24 12.52 -4.51
CA ASP A 82 8.29 13.47 -4.85
C ASP A 82 7.98 14.87 -4.31
N ALA A 83 9.03 15.60 -3.93
CA ALA A 83 8.95 16.97 -3.46
C ALA A 83 9.83 17.87 -4.33
N PRO A 84 9.38 18.22 -5.55
CA PRO A 84 10.22 18.91 -6.54
C PRO A 84 10.70 20.30 -6.07
N ASN A 85 9.93 20.96 -5.20
CA ASN A 85 10.28 22.25 -4.61
C ASN A 85 11.02 22.12 -3.26
N GLY A 86 11.37 20.89 -2.85
CA GLY A 86 12.03 20.57 -1.60
C GLY A 86 11.15 20.64 -0.34
N THR A 87 9.92 21.15 -0.44
CA THR A 87 9.04 21.42 0.71
C THR A 87 7.74 20.63 0.67
N GLN A 88 7.03 20.63 -0.46
CA GLN A 88 5.71 20.01 -0.60
C GLN A 88 5.77 18.79 -1.52
N ARG A 89 5.20 17.68 -1.06
CA ARG A 89 5.04 16.47 -1.89
C ARG A 89 3.92 16.66 -2.91
N VAL A 90 4.05 16.07 -4.09
CA VAL A 90 3.10 16.27 -5.20
C VAL A 90 1.66 15.94 -4.80
N PHE A 91 1.41 14.89 -4.02
CA PHE A 91 0.05 14.53 -3.59
C PHE A 91 -0.59 15.55 -2.64
N LEU A 92 0.20 16.42 -2.01
CA LEU A 92 -0.26 17.49 -1.11
C LEU A 92 -0.59 18.79 -1.85
N ASP A 93 -0.27 18.90 -3.13
CA ASP A 93 -0.59 20.06 -3.96
C ASP A 93 -2.10 20.13 -4.19
N SER A 94 -2.80 21.03 -3.49
CA SER A 94 -4.26 21.17 -3.56
C SER A 94 -4.78 21.61 -4.93
N GLN A 95 -3.92 22.15 -5.80
CA GLN A 95 -4.27 22.48 -7.18
C GLN A 95 -4.34 21.24 -8.06
N LYS A 96 -3.65 20.15 -7.69
CA LYS A 96 -3.66 18.86 -8.40
C LYS A 96 -4.52 17.82 -7.71
N TYR A 97 -4.43 17.75 -6.39
CA TYR A 97 -5.08 16.77 -5.54
C TYR A 97 -5.80 17.46 -4.37
N PRO A 98 -6.91 18.19 -4.63
CA PRO A 98 -7.70 18.78 -3.57
C PRO A 98 -8.18 17.73 -2.56
N VAL A 99 -8.23 18.16 -1.30
CA VAL A 99 -8.77 17.35 -0.19
C VAL A 99 -10.26 17.14 -0.39
N PHE A 100 -10.73 15.91 -0.21
CA PHE A 100 -12.16 15.62 -0.14
C PHE A 100 -12.70 16.17 1.18
N LEU A 101 -13.53 17.22 1.11
CA LEU A 101 -14.03 17.95 2.28
C LEU A 101 -15.26 17.30 2.91
N GLY A 102 -15.88 16.36 2.22
CA GLY A 102 -17.07 15.64 2.67
C GLY A 102 -18.39 16.06 2.04
N GLU A 103 -19.45 15.33 2.40
CA GLU A 103 -20.80 15.60 1.91
C GLU A 103 -21.24 17.04 2.23
N GLY A 104 -21.82 17.70 1.22
CA GLY A 104 -22.31 19.09 1.33
C GLY A 104 -21.25 20.17 1.17
N GLN A 105 -19.96 19.82 1.22
CA GLN A 105 -18.85 20.73 0.99
C GLN A 105 -18.36 20.64 -0.46
N ASN A 106 -17.98 21.78 -1.05
CA ASN A 106 -17.44 21.79 -2.41
C ASN A 106 -15.94 21.54 -2.40
N SER A 107 -15.54 20.27 -2.53
CA SER A 107 -14.14 19.84 -2.61
C SER A 107 -13.45 20.35 -3.88
N CYS A 108 -14.24 20.71 -4.90
CA CYS A 108 -13.77 21.25 -6.16
C CYS A 108 -13.65 22.78 -6.21
N ALA A 109 -14.15 23.48 -5.19
CA ALA A 109 -13.94 24.93 -5.08
C ALA A 109 -12.46 25.24 -4.81
N ASP A 110 -12.00 26.39 -5.26
CA ASP A 110 -10.69 26.92 -4.85
C ASP A 110 -10.69 27.11 -3.33
N ASN A 111 -9.86 26.31 -2.67
CA ASN A 111 -9.62 26.39 -1.23
C ASN A 111 -8.14 26.16 -0.95
N ASN A 112 -7.70 26.63 0.21
CA ASN A 112 -6.32 26.51 0.70
C ASN A 112 -6.20 25.41 1.75
N THR A 113 -7.11 24.43 1.79
CA THR A 113 -7.06 23.33 2.74
C THR A 113 -5.87 22.44 2.41
N GLU A 114 -4.79 22.59 3.19
CA GLU A 114 -3.58 21.79 3.02
C GLU A 114 -3.78 20.35 3.47
N SER A 115 -4.52 20.13 4.55
CA SER A 115 -4.86 18.82 5.11
C SER A 115 -6.21 18.88 5.85
N LYS A 116 -6.94 17.77 5.85
CA LYS A 116 -8.10 17.56 6.72
C LYS A 116 -8.14 16.11 7.18
N LEU A 117 -7.61 15.88 8.38
CA LEU A 117 -7.70 14.58 9.05
C LEU A 117 -9.01 14.49 9.83
N PHE A 118 -9.78 13.42 9.61
CA PHE A 118 -11.12 13.30 10.17
C PHE A 118 -11.13 12.69 11.56
N VAL A 119 -11.59 13.47 12.54
CA VAL A 119 -11.94 13.01 13.89
C VAL A 119 -13.45 13.16 14.05
N ARG A 120 -14.14 12.14 14.57
CA ARG A 120 -15.55 12.28 14.97
C ARG A 120 -15.61 12.91 16.36
N SER A 121 -15.61 14.24 16.44
CA SER A 121 -15.89 14.97 17.68
C SER A 121 -17.40 14.98 17.99
N LEU A 122 -17.75 15.15 19.27
CA LEU A 122 -19.12 15.45 19.68
C LEU A 122 -19.63 16.65 18.89
N LYS A 123 -20.90 16.61 18.50
CA LYS A 123 -21.65 17.82 18.13
C LYS A 123 -21.56 18.76 19.33
N ASP A 124 -20.81 19.85 19.21
CA ASP A 124 -20.71 20.81 20.30
C ASP A 124 -22.11 21.37 20.58
N ASN A 125 -22.40 21.61 21.85
CA ASN A 125 -23.65 22.17 22.36
C ASN A 125 -23.85 23.63 21.90
N THR A 126 -22.85 24.22 21.23
CA THR A 126 -22.88 25.58 20.73
C THR A 126 -23.27 25.72 19.25
N VAL A 127 -23.68 24.64 18.54
CA VAL A 127 -23.72 24.70 17.07
C VAL A 127 -25.10 24.59 16.41
N ASP A 128 -25.28 25.47 15.42
CA ASP A 128 -26.38 25.52 14.46
C ASP A 128 -26.16 24.54 13.28
N SER A 129 -26.96 24.65 12.23
CA SER A 129 -26.97 23.75 11.06
C SER A 129 -25.68 23.73 10.21
N ASN A 130 -24.65 24.50 10.57
CA ASN A 130 -23.40 24.61 9.81
C ASN A 130 -22.24 23.73 10.32
N ASP A 131 -22.47 22.92 11.36
CA ASP A 131 -21.39 22.12 11.96
C ASP A 131 -20.97 20.90 11.14
N PHE A 132 -19.67 20.62 11.11
CA PHE A 132 -19.06 19.58 10.27
C PHE A 132 -19.28 18.17 10.85
N VAL A 133 -20.12 17.37 10.19
CA VAL A 133 -20.21 15.92 10.46
C VAL A 133 -19.18 15.21 9.60
N ALA A 134 -18.24 14.49 10.22
CA ALA A 134 -17.31 13.61 9.50
C ALA A 134 -18.11 12.62 8.63
N PRO A 135 -18.00 12.71 7.29
CA PRO A 135 -18.68 11.80 6.37
C PRO A 135 -18.24 10.36 6.63
N ASN A 136 -19.21 9.46 6.66
CA ASN A 136 -18.98 8.02 6.86
C ASN A 136 -18.00 7.44 5.82
N GLU A 137 -17.90 8.10 4.66
CA GLU A 137 -17.04 7.80 3.52
C GLU A 137 -15.53 7.97 3.81
N MET A 138 -15.16 8.60 4.93
CA MET A 138 -13.76 8.86 5.29
C MET A 138 -13.25 8.10 6.51
N ASN A 139 -14.07 7.22 7.09
CA ASN A 139 -13.61 6.24 8.08
C ASN A 139 -12.81 5.11 7.40
N GLN A 140 -12.46 4.05 8.13
CA GLN A 140 -12.05 2.79 7.50
C GLN A 140 -13.08 2.34 6.44
N ALA A 141 -12.63 1.49 5.51
CA ALA A 141 -13.42 1.02 4.37
C ALA A 141 -14.75 0.34 4.77
N PHE A 142 -14.89 -0.08 6.04
CA PHE A 142 -16.11 -0.67 6.58
C PHE A 142 -16.41 -0.11 7.99
N ASN A 143 -17.64 0.38 8.17
CA ASN A 143 -18.20 0.99 9.40
C ASN A 143 -17.47 2.25 9.92
N ASN A 144 -17.79 2.66 11.15
CA ASN A 144 -17.12 3.78 11.83
C ASN A 144 -15.88 3.28 12.61
N ALA A 145 -15.27 2.18 12.16
CA ALA A 145 -14.16 1.53 12.83
C ALA A 145 -13.01 2.50 13.07
N VAL A 146 -12.50 2.50 14.30
CA VAL A 146 -11.28 3.21 14.68
C VAL A 146 -10.25 2.22 15.18
N ILE A 147 -8.99 2.52 14.88
CA ILE A 147 -7.84 1.79 15.38
C ILE A 147 -6.92 2.76 16.11
N TYR A 148 -6.24 2.24 17.13
CA TYR A 148 -5.27 2.97 17.92
C TYR A 148 -3.91 2.29 17.80
N ASP A 149 -2.85 3.09 17.68
CA ASP A 149 -1.48 2.59 17.76
C ASP A 149 -1.15 2.09 19.18
N GLN A 150 0.02 1.49 19.34
CA GLN A 150 0.50 0.94 20.62
C GLN A 150 0.86 2.03 21.65
N GLN A 151 0.78 3.31 21.30
CA GLN A 151 0.84 4.44 22.22
C GLN A 151 -0.57 4.92 22.60
N GLY A 152 -1.61 4.31 22.05
CA GLY A 152 -3.01 4.66 22.27
C GLY A 152 -3.49 5.82 21.41
N ASN A 153 -2.74 6.28 20.40
CA ASN A 153 -3.18 7.37 19.51
C ASN A 153 -4.05 6.84 18.38
N ILE A 154 -5.13 7.55 18.07
CA ILE A 154 -6.03 7.19 16.96
C ILE A 154 -5.30 7.29 15.61
N VAL A 155 -5.64 6.40 14.69
CA VAL A 155 -5.30 6.56 13.26
C VAL A 155 -6.37 7.38 12.57
N LEU A 156 -5.94 8.44 11.91
CA LEU A 156 -6.79 9.36 11.17
C LEU A 156 -6.63 9.14 9.66
N TYR A 157 -7.65 9.56 8.92
CA TYR A 157 -7.73 9.34 7.48
C TYR A 157 -7.89 10.65 6.74
N GLU A 158 -7.44 10.67 5.50
CA GLU A 158 -7.70 11.73 4.53
C GLU A 158 -7.91 11.12 3.15
N ALA A 159 -8.87 11.66 2.40
CA ALA A 159 -9.05 11.36 0.99
C ALA A 159 -8.76 12.59 0.13
N ARG A 160 -8.17 12.36 -1.05
CA ARG A 160 -7.93 13.38 -2.08
C ARG A 160 -8.36 12.86 -3.43
N ILE A 161 -8.78 13.79 -4.29
CA ILE A 161 -9.25 13.51 -5.65
C ILE A 161 -8.37 14.24 -6.65
N ASP A 162 -8.18 13.68 -7.84
CA ASP A 162 -7.56 14.39 -8.95
C ASP A 162 -8.42 15.59 -9.37
N ARG A 163 -7.80 16.75 -9.56
CA ARG A 163 -8.48 17.99 -9.95
C ARG A 163 -9.25 17.85 -11.26
N GLY A 164 -8.83 16.98 -12.17
CA GLY A 164 -9.54 16.67 -13.40
C GLY A 164 -10.95 16.11 -13.16
N MET A 165 -11.18 15.43 -12.03
CA MET A 165 -12.52 14.96 -11.64
C MET A 165 -13.52 16.11 -11.44
N CYS A 166 -13.03 17.28 -11.02
CA CYS A 166 -13.88 18.45 -10.80
C CYS A 166 -14.52 19.03 -12.06
N ALA A 167 -13.98 18.70 -13.24
CA ALA A 167 -14.56 19.08 -14.52
C ALA A 167 -15.64 18.09 -15.01
N VAL A 168 -15.80 16.94 -14.34
CA VAL A 168 -16.79 15.92 -14.73
C VAL A 168 -18.15 16.28 -14.13
N PRO A 169 -19.26 16.25 -14.89
CA PRO A 169 -20.58 16.59 -14.35
C PRO A 169 -21.03 15.67 -13.20
N LYS A 170 -21.61 16.25 -12.14
CA LYS A 170 -22.26 15.55 -11.01
C LYS A 170 -23.32 14.59 -11.54
N GLY A 171 -23.03 13.28 -11.54
CA GLY A 171 -23.91 12.24 -12.09
C GLY A 171 -23.50 11.67 -13.43
N SER A 172 -22.33 12.04 -13.97
CA SER A 172 -21.72 11.34 -15.11
C SER A 172 -21.63 9.83 -14.80
N PRO A 173 -22.06 8.95 -15.71
CA PRO A 173 -21.94 7.51 -15.52
C PRO A 173 -20.47 7.05 -15.61
N THR A 174 -19.60 7.89 -16.18
CA THR A 174 -18.19 7.56 -16.37
C THR A 174 -17.24 8.64 -15.86
N LEU A 175 -16.06 8.20 -15.42
CA LEU A 175 -14.90 9.01 -15.09
C LEU A 175 -13.84 8.88 -16.20
N PRO A 176 -13.11 9.95 -16.53
CA PRO A 176 -12.08 9.91 -17.57
C PRO A 176 -10.88 9.05 -17.15
N ALA A 177 -10.14 8.55 -18.15
CA ALA A 177 -8.84 7.93 -17.91
C ALA A 177 -7.87 8.93 -17.26
N GLY A 178 -6.97 8.44 -16.41
CA GLY A 178 -6.03 9.26 -15.65
C GLY A 178 -6.59 9.77 -14.31
N THR A 179 -7.90 9.60 -14.07
CA THR A 179 -8.55 9.86 -12.77
C THR A 179 -7.78 9.16 -11.67
N THR A 180 -7.49 9.88 -10.59
CA THR A 180 -6.76 9.38 -9.45
C THR A 180 -7.52 9.73 -8.17
N GLU A 181 -7.70 8.75 -7.30
CA GLU A 181 -8.14 8.94 -5.93
C GLU A 181 -7.05 8.44 -4.99
N ILE A 182 -6.87 9.16 -3.90
CA ILE A 182 -5.88 8.87 -2.87
C ILE A 182 -6.62 8.77 -1.56
N LYS A 183 -6.39 7.71 -0.81
CA LYS A 183 -6.78 7.62 0.59
C LYS A 183 -5.51 7.37 1.41
N SER A 184 -5.36 8.07 2.51
CA SER A 184 -4.15 8.02 3.34
C SER A 184 -4.51 7.91 4.81
N SER A 185 -3.71 7.17 5.57
CA SER A 185 -3.91 6.91 6.99
C SER A 185 -2.68 7.37 7.76
N TRP A 186 -2.93 7.98 8.91
CA TRP A 186 -1.98 8.84 9.61
C TRP A 186 -2.04 8.58 11.10
N ARG A 187 -0.87 8.47 11.75
CA ARG A 187 -0.77 8.40 13.21
C ARG A 187 -0.02 9.62 13.74
N THR A 188 -0.27 10.01 14.99
CA THR A 188 0.53 11.02 15.66
C THR A 188 1.99 10.56 15.77
N ILE A 189 2.94 11.47 15.51
CA ILE A 189 4.37 11.21 15.64
C ILE A 189 5.07 12.37 16.34
N GLU A 190 6.26 12.13 16.87
CA GLU A 190 7.11 13.19 17.41
C GLU A 190 8.03 13.79 16.33
N LYS A 191 8.63 14.96 16.62
CA LYS A 191 9.60 15.60 15.71
C LYS A 191 10.79 14.69 15.40
N ALA A 192 11.19 13.84 16.35
CA ALA A 192 12.28 12.88 16.18
C ALA A 192 11.95 11.77 15.17
N ASP A 193 10.67 11.50 14.92
CA ASP A 193 10.21 10.47 13.99
C ASP A 193 10.18 10.92 12.53
N LYS A 194 10.24 12.23 12.25
CA LYS A 194 10.14 12.78 10.89
C LYS A 194 11.06 12.11 9.85
N PRO A 195 12.31 11.74 10.14
CA PRO A 195 13.16 11.02 9.17
C PRO A 195 12.62 9.65 8.77
N ASN A 196 11.73 9.05 9.55
CA ASN A 196 11.19 7.72 9.33
C ASN A 196 9.85 7.72 8.57
N TYR A 197 9.14 8.84 8.55
CA TYR A 197 7.79 8.94 7.97
C TYR A 197 7.68 10.01 6.90
N VAL A 198 6.85 9.75 5.89
CA VAL A 198 6.17 10.84 5.17
C VAL A 198 5.23 11.49 6.17
N TRP A 199 5.32 12.81 6.36
CA TRP A 199 4.59 13.49 7.42
C TRP A 199 3.86 14.74 6.93
N ILE A 200 2.81 15.10 7.67
CA ILE A 200 2.02 16.33 7.50
C ILE A 200 1.75 16.97 8.87
N GLN A 201 1.25 18.20 8.85
CA GLN A 201 0.61 18.82 9.99
C GLN A 201 -0.86 19.07 9.65
N SER A 202 -1.75 18.93 10.63
CA SER A 202 -3.19 19.10 10.42
C SER A 202 -3.84 19.55 11.71
N ASP A 203 -4.62 20.63 11.68
CA ASP A 203 -5.48 21.05 12.81
C ASP A 203 -6.61 20.03 12.97
N THR A 204 -6.44 19.08 13.89
CA THR A 204 -7.37 17.97 14.13
C THR A 204 -8.26 18.21 15.34
N ASN A 205 -7.84 19.11 16.24
CA ASN A 205 -8.68 19.58 17.32
C ASN A 205 -9.71 20.64 16.84
N ASN A 206 -9.54 21.14 15.62
CA ASN A 206 -10.40 22.09 14.93
C ASN A 206 -10.58 23.41 15.71
N ASN A 207 -9.52 23.85 16.40
CA ASN A 207 -9.51 25.10 17.16
C ASN A 207 -9.08 26.32 16.33
N GLY A 208 -8.71 26.10 15.06
CA GLY A 208 -8.29 27.13 14.10
C GLY A 208 -6.81 27.51 14.22
N THR A 209 -6.05 26.85 15.10
CA THR A 209 -4.62 27.09 15.35
C THR A 209 -3.87 25.77 15.26
N LEU A 210 -2.94 25.68 14.31
CA LEU A 210 -2.09 24.50 14.19
C LEU A 210 -1.09 24.42 15.36
N GLU A 211 -1.22 23.38 16.17
CA GLU A 211 -0.34 23.13 17.33
C GLU A 211 0.91 22.34 16.92
N SER A 212 1.96 22.39 17.76
CA SER A 212 3.26 21.82 17.38
C SER A 212 3.35 20.30 17.46
N ASP A 213 2.42 19.69 18.19
CA ASP A 213 2.19 18.26 18.39
C ASP A 213 1.11 17.69 17.46
N GLU A 214 0.44 18.54 16.67
CA GLU A 214 -0.40 18.14 15.53
C GLU A 214 0.45 17.76 14.32
N LEU A 215 1.28 16.73 14.52
CA LEU A 215 2.24 16.19 13.58
C LEU A 215 1.93 14.71 13.34
N TYR A 216 1.76 14.36 12.08
CA TYR A 216 1.29 13.02 11.71
C TYR A 216 2.20 12.34 10.70
N GLY A 217 2.49 11.06 10.94
CA GLY A 217 3.24 10.18 10.04
C GLY A 217 2.32 9.25 9.28
N MET A 218 2.53 9.14 7.97
CA MET A 218 1.75 8.27 7.09
C MET A 218 2.03 6.81 7.42
N VAL A 219 0.99 6.06 7.74
CA VAL A 219 1.05 4.61 8.00
C VAL A 219 0.48 3.80 6.84
N GLY A 220 -0.41 4.38 6.02
CA GLY A 220 -0.96 3.72 4.84
C GLY A 220 -1.32 4.71 3.74
N PHE A 221 -1.28 4.24 2.50
CA PHE A 221 -1.58 5.02 1.30
C PHE A 221 -2.19 4.13 0.22
N HIS A 222 -3.42 4.44 -0.16
CA HIS A 222 -4.07 3.89 -1.33
C HIS A 222 -3.82 4.79 -2.54
N LEU A 223 -3.46 4.16 -3.63
CA LEU A 223 -3.47 4.73 -4.97
C LEU A 223 -4.58 4.03 -5.76
N VAL A 224 -5.61 4.78 -6.15
CA VAL A 224 -6.69 4.29 -7.01
C VAL A 224 -6.62 5.07 -8.30
N LYS A 225 -6.24 4.43 -9.41
CA LYS A 225 -5.92 5.15 -10.64
C LYS A 225 -6.52 4.50 -11.88
N SER A 226 -7.24 5.27 -12.70
CA SER A 226 -7.69 4.80 -14.02
C SER A 226 -6.62 5.00 -15.07
N THR A 227 -6.63 4.10 -16.03
CA THR A 227 -5.89 4.24 -17.29
C THR A 227 -6.87 4.02 -18.45
N PRO A 228 -6.47 4.33 -19.70
CA PRO A 228 -7.30 4.02 -20.87
C PRO A 228 -7.75 2.55 -20.96
N LEU A 229 -6.90 1.60 -20.54
CA LEU A 229 -7.19 0.17 -20.55
C LEU A 229 -7.79 -0.35 -19.25
N HIS A 230 -7.60 0.36 -18.13
CA HIS A 230 -8.15 0.01 -16.81
C HIS A 230 -9.13 1.08 -16.27
N PRO A 231 -10.34 1.17 -16.85
CA PRO A 231 -11.38 2.09 -16.39
C PRO A 231 -12.00 1.69 -15.04
N GLU A 232 -11.79 0.45 -14.59
CA GLU A 232 -12.19 -0.09 -13.28
C GLU A 232 -11.30 0.37 -12.11
N PHE A 233 -10.30 1.18 -12.43
CA PHE A 233 -9.16 1.55 -11.59
C PHE A 233 -8.21 0.40 -11.29
N ILE A 234 -6.93 0.73 -11.25
CA ILE A 234 -5.89 -0.08 -10.62
C ILE A 234 -5.83 0.36 -9.16
N TRP A 235 -6.02 -0.58 -8.25
CA TRP A 235 -6.05 -0.36 -6.82
C TRP A 235 -4.74 -0.84 -6.22
N ALA A 236 -3.94 0.06 -5.66
CA ALA A 236 -2.68 -0.29 -5.01
C ALA A 236 -2.65 0.27 -3.59
N THR A 237 -2.08 -0.49 -2.66
CA THR A 237 -1.94 -0.05 -1.26
C THR A 237 -0.50 -0.18 -0.80
N PHE A 238 -0.01 0.88 -0.17
CA PHE A 238 1.33 1.01 0.38
C PHE A 238 1.22 1.22 1.89
N GLU A 239 2.16 0.65 2.62
CA GLU A 239 2.17 0.73 4.08
C GLU A 239 3.57 0.95 4.63
N HIS A 240 3.63 1.59 5.79
CA HIS A 240 4.86 1.64 6.55
C HIS A 240 5.23 0.22 7.02
N LYS A 241 6.50 -0.16 6.87
CA LYS A 241 6.95 -1.55 7.07
C LYS A 241 6.81 -2.05 8.50
N LEU A 242 6.67 -1.13 9.47
CA LEU A 242 6.48 -1.41 10.90
C LEU A 242 5.01 -1.30 11.35
N ASN A 243 4.02 -1.32 10.44
CA ASN A 243 2.62 -1.30 10.85
C ASN A 243 2.25 -2.51 11.70
N ALA A 244 2.38 -3.71 11.11
CA ALA A 244 1.93 -4.95 11.73
C ALA A 244 2.70 -6.18 11.19
N PRO A 245 2.82 -7.26 11.98
CA PRO A 245 3.42 -8.53 11.56
C PRO A 245 2.52 -9.31 10.59
N ASP A 246 3.10 -10.33 9.95
CA ASP A 246 2.34 -11.35 9.19
C ASP A 246 1.60 -12.27 10.17
N CYS A 247 0.27 -12.34 10.10
CA CYS A 247 -0.52 -13.18 11.01
C CYS A 247 -0.17 -14.67 10.89
N GLN A 248 0.24 -15.11 9.69
CA GLN A 248 0.42 -16.52 9.36
C GLN A 248 1.85 -17.01 9.60
N LYS A 249 2.74 -16.15 10.12
CA LYS A 249 4.13 -16.50 10.44
C LYS A 249 4.51 -16.06 11.83
N LYS A 250 5.51 -16.75 12.40
CA LYS A 250 6.17 -16.24 13.60
C LYS A 250 6.98 -15.00 13.22
N PRO A 251 6.85 -13.87 13.96
CA PRO A 251 7.72 -12.73 13.76
C PRO A 251 9.18 -13.11 13.92
N ILE A 252 10.06 -12.47 13.15
CA ILE A 252 11.51 -12.64 13.31
C ILE A 252 11.91 -12.03 14.66
N SER A 253 12.84 -12.69 15.37
CA SER A 253 13.36 -12.21 16.66
C SER A 253 13.87 -10.77 16.54
N GLY A 254 13.45 -9.89 17.46
CA GLY A 254 13.76 -8.45 17.46
C GLY A 254 12.82 -7.57 16.62
N GLN A 255 12.00 -8.14 15.72
CA GLN A 255 10.94 -7.37 15.04
C GLN A 255 9.65 -7.29 15.87
N ALA A 256 9.46 -8.21 16.82
CA ALA A 256 8.25 -8.26 17.66
C ALA A 256 8.07 -7.02 18.54
N ASP A 257 9.12 -6.25 18.79
CA ASP A 257 9.15 -5.20 19.82
C ASP A 257 8.76 -3.81 19.28
N HIS A 258 8.54 -3.70 17.97
CA HIS A 258 8.51 -2.41 17.27
C HIS A 258 7.34 -2.24 16.29
N TRP A 259 6.28 -3.04 16.43
CA TRP A 259 5.09 -2.87 15.61
C TRP A 259 4.26 -1.68 16.08
N THR A 260 3.75 -0.91 15.13
CA THR A 260 2.92 0.27 15.39
C THR A 260 1.56 -0.14 15.94
N PHE A 261 1.03 -1.27 15.47
CA PHE A 261 -0.32 -1.74 15.79
C PHE A 261 -0.33 -3.14 16.42
N THR A 262 0.78 -3.59 17.01
CA THR A 262 0.80 -4.90 17.69
C THR A 262 1.73 -4.85 18.88
N SER A 263 1.26 -5.26 20.04
CA SER A 263 2.12 -5.38 21.22
C SER A 263 3.10 -6.55 21.04
N GLU A 264 4.26 -6.45 21.69
CA GLU A 264 5.25 -7.54 21.71
C GLU A 264 4.63 -8.84 22.27
N SER A 265 3.80 -8.73 23.31
CA SER A 265 3.13 -9.86 23.95
C SER A 265 2.14 -10.55 23.01
N CYS A 266 1.43 -9.81 22.17
CA CYS A 266 0.54 -10.37 21.16
C CYS A 266 1.31 -10.91 19.97
N ALA A 267 2.31 -10.18 19.46
CA ALA A 267 3.14 -10.62 18.33
C ALA A 267 3.79 -12.00 18.59
N LYS A 268 4.22 -12.28 19.83
CA LYS A 268 4.77 -13.59 20.24
C LYS A 268 3.78 -14.76 20.17
N GLN A 269 2.47 -14.49 20.11
CA GLN A 269 1.42 -15.51 20.04
C GLN A 269 1.10 -15.91 18.59
N LEU A 270 1.59 -15.17 17.60
CA LEU A 270 1.44 -15.54 16.19
C LEU A 270 2.32 -16.76 15.84
N PRO A 271 1.88 -17.60 14.89
CA PRO A 271 0.67 -17.45 14.09
C PRO A 271 -0.58 -18.08 14.70
N ASN A 272 -0.48 -18.76 15.85
CA ASN A 272 -1.60 -19.50 16.43
C ASN A 272 -1.80 -19.07 17.89
N PRO A 273 -2.51 -17.95 18.12
CA PRO A 273 -2.82 -17.53 19.48
C PRO A 273 -3.56 -18.62 20.25
N PRO A 274 -3.27 -18.84 21.54
CA PRO A 274 -3.99 -19.81 22.35
C PRO A 274 -5.46 -19.39 22.52
N ALA A 275 -6.36 -20.35 22.77
CA ALA A 275 -7.78 -20.07 22.98
C ALA A 275 -8.06 -19.15 24.19
N THR A 276 -7.10 -19.02 25.12
CA THR A 276 -7.15 -18.12 26.27
C THR A 276 -6.54 -16.75 25.99
N SER A 277 -6.14 -16.46 24.75
CA SER A 277 -5.53 -15.19 24.37
C SER A 277 -6.52 -14.04 24.55
N THR A 278 -6.01 -12.91 25.03
CA THR A 278 -6.73 -11.63 25.04
C THR A 278 -6.33 -10.74 23.84
N CYS A 279 -5.49 -11.25 22.94
CA CYS A 279 -5.06 -10.54 21.74
C CYS A 279 -6.14 -10.65 20.68
N HIS A 280 -7.03 -9.66 20.65
CA HIS A 280 -8.12 -9.58 19.69
C HIS A 280 -7.62 -9.06 18.33
N PHE A 281 -6.83 -9.87 17.64
CA PHE A 281 -6.20 -9.49 16.38
C PHE A 281 -7.21 -9.05 15.33
N ASN A 282 -7.00 -7.87 14.75
CA ASN A 282 -7.83 -7.22 13.72
C ASN A 282 -9.25 -6.86 14.16
N LYS A 283 -9.55 -6.98 15.46
CA LYS A 283 -10.79 -6.45 16.03
C LYS A 283 -10.64 -4.96 16.24
N VAL A 284 -11.48 -4.19 15.57
CA VAL A 284 -11.51 -2.72 15.66
C VAL A 284 -12.53 -2.26 16.70
N LEU A 285 -12.37 -1.04 17.19
CA LEU A 285 -13.40 -0.38 17.99
C LEU A 285 -14.42 0.25 17.04
N GLU A 286 -15.70 -0.08 17.22
CA GLU A 286 -16.81 0.54 16.49
C GLU A 286 -17.56 1.48 17.45
N PRO A 287 -17.35 2.80 17.36
CA PRO A 287 -18.12 3.76 18.15
C PRO A 287 -19.62 3.61 17.84
N ALA A 288 -20.46 3.78 18.86
CA ALA A 288 -21.90 3.86 18.65
C ALA A 288 -22.24 4.94 17.60
N SER A 289 -23.34 4.76 16.87
CA SER A 289 -23.81 5.79 15.92
C SER A 289 -23.99 7.13 16.64
N GLY A 290 -23.26 8.17 16.22
CA GLY A 290 -23.20 9.48 16.89
C GLY A 290 -22.26 9.60 18.10
N GLY A 291 -21.57 8.53 18.50
CA GLY A 291 -20.57 8.55 19.57
C GLY A 291 -19.22 9.11 19.11
N SER A 292 -18.50 9.79 20.00
CA SER A 292 -17.20 10.39 19.72
C SER A 292 -16.09 9.35 19.56
N SER A 293 -15.16 9.60 18.65
CA SER A 293 -13.89 8.87 18.54
C SER A 293 -12.81 9.69 19.23
N PRO A 294 -12.43 9.38 20.49
CA PRO A 294 -11.40 10.15 21.18
C PRO A 294 -10.07 10.03 20.44
N LEU A 295 -9.24 11.08 20.51
CA LEU A 295 -7.90 11.06 19.93
C LEU A 295 -6.98 9.98 20.58
N THR A 296 -7.36 9.52 21.77
CA THR A 296 -6.65 8.48 22.50
C THR A 296 -7.59 7.36 22.96
N GLY A 297 -7.13 6.11 22.95
CA GLY A 297 -7.93 4.94 23.31
C GLY A 297 -7.10 3.70 23.61
N GLU A 298 -7.78 2.57 23.78
CA GLU A 298 -7.12 1.26 23.96
C GLU A 298 -6.43 0.83 22.66
N ALA A 299 -5.15 0.47 22.75
CA ALA A 299 -4.35 0.04 21.62
C ALA A 299 -4.99 -1.14 20.90
N THR A 300 -5.00 -1.10 19.57
CA THR A 300 -5.49 -2.21 18.76
C THR A 300 -4.37 -3.22 18.53
N GLU A 301 -4.73 -4.51 18.48
CA GLU A 301 -3.84 -5.58 18.05
C GLU A 301 -4.17 -5.93 16.60
N ILE A 302 -3.27 -5.65 15.66
CA ILE A 302 -3.45 -5.82 14.23
C ILE A 302 -2.36 -6.75 13.70
N CYS A 303 -2.68 -7.60 12.73
CA CYS A 303 -1.68 -8.31 11.93
C CYS A 303 -2.17 -8.39 10.47
N GLN A 304 -1.25 -8.47 9.51
CA GLN A 304 -1.60 -8.68 8.10
C GLN A 304 -1.98 -10.14 7.88
N VAL A 305 -3.26 -10.44 7.66
CA VAL A 305 -3.75 -11.82 7.49
C VAL A 305 -3.16 -12.42 6.23
N TYR A 306 -3.33 -11.75 5.09
CA TYR A 306 -2.79 -12.21 3.82
C TYR A 306 -1.63 -11.31 3.39
N ALA A 307 -0.40 -11.69 3.73
CA ALA A 307 0.79 -11.03 3.20
C ALA A 307 0.74 -10.99 1.66
N GLN A 308 1.22 -9.90 1.06
CA GLN A 308 1.12 -9.63 -0.39
C GLN A 308 -0.34 -9.56 -0.93
N GLY A 309 -1.35 -9.53 -0.05
CA GLY A 309 -2.76 -9.64 -0.41
C GLY A 309 -3.06 -10.91 -1.21
N THR A 310 -2.41 -12.02 -0.86
CA THR A 310 -2.52 -13.29 -1.60
C THR A 310 -2.75 -14.45 -0.64
N ARG A 311 -3.55 -15.43 -1.05
CA ARG A 311 -3.75 -16.73 -0.38
C ARG A 311 -3.22 -17.87 -1.28
N PRO A 312 -2.73 -18.99 -0.71
CA PRO A 312 -2.44 -20.18 -1.49
C PRO A 312 -3.66 -20.62 -2.33
N GLY A 313 -3.44 -20.84 -3.63
CA GLY A 313 -4.48 -21.22 -4.58
C GLY A 313 -5.12 -20.05 -5.34
N ASP A 314 -4.83 -18.80 -4.96
CA ASP A 314 -5.22 -17.64 -5.77
C ASP A 314 -4.55 -17.68 -7.15
N ASN A 315 -5.13 -16.96 -8.13
CA ASN A 315 -4.57 -16.89 -9.47
C ASN A 315 -3.11 -16.41 -9.43
N GLN A 316 -2.19 -17.23 -9.95
CA GLN A 316 -0.76 -16.92 -9.99
C GLN A 316 -0.17 -16.52 -8.63
N ALA A 317 -0.67 -17.10 -7.53
CA ALA A 317 -0.31 -16.71 -6.17
C ALA A 317 1.21 -16.59 -5.91
N ASP A 318 2.00 -17.59 -6.34
CA ASP A 318 3.45 -17.60 -6.11
C ASP A 318 4.15 -16.48 -6.88
N LYS A 319 3.81 -16.33 -8.16
CA LYS A 319 4.35 -15.25 -9.02
C LYS A 319 3.96 -13.87 -8.48
N ASN A 320 2.74 -13.72 -7.96
CA ASN A 320 2.28 -12.48 -7.35
C ASN A 320 3.12 -12.09 -6.13
N ARG A 321 3.34 -13.05 -5.22
CA ARG A 321 4.18 -12.86 -4.03
C ARG A 321 5.60 -12.49 -4.41
N GLU A 322 6.18 -13.25 -5.33
CA GLU A 322 7.56 -13.06 -5.76
C GLU A 322 7.77 -11.68 -6.38
N ASN A 323 6.85 -11.24 -7.25
CA ASN A 323 6.89 -9.90 -7.83
C ASN A 323 6.92 -8.82 -6.75
N ILE A 324 5.99 -8.87 -5.79
CA ILE A 324 5.89 -7.86 -4.72
C ILE A 324 7.12 -7.88 -3.81
N ILE A 325 7.57 -9.06 -3.38
CA ILE A 325 8.74 -9.21 -2.51
C ILE A 325 9.99 -8.66 -3.19
N THR A 326 10.18 -9.02 -4.46
CA THR A 326 11.37 -8.67 -5.24
C THR A 326 11.42 -7.18 -5.55
N ILE A 327 10.31 -6.56 -5.97
CA ILE A 327 10.29 -5.12 -6.26
C ILE A 327 10.42 -4.27 -4.99
N ASN A 328 9.78 -4.67 -3.88
CA ASN A 328 9.92 -4.01 -2.57
C ASN A 328 11.38 -4.03 -2.10
N THR A 329 12.05 -5.18 -2.20
CA THR A 329 13.45 -5.34 -1.77
C THR A 329 14.38 -4.44 -2.57
N GLN A 330 14.24 -4.41 -3.90
CA GLN A 330 15.06 -3.57 -4.76
C GLN A 330 14.82 -2.07 -4.50
N LEU A 331 13.56 -1.64 -4.42
CA LEU A 331 13.24 -0.23 -4.18
C LEU A 331 13.67 0.23 -2.80
N SER A 332 13.50 -0.59 -1.76
CA SER A 332 14.03 -0.29 -0.42
C SER A 332 15.55 -0.07 -0.45
N ALA A 333 16.30 -0.88 -1.22
CA ALA A 333 17.74 -0.69 -1.37
C ALA A 333 18.08 0.58 -2.16
N ILE A 334 17.34 0.88 -3.23
CA ILE A 334 17.52 2.10 -4.03
C ILE A 334 17.26 3.35 -3.15
N PHE A 335 16.16 3.37 -2.39
CA PHE A 335 15.85 4.48 -1.48
C PHE A 335 16.89 4.61 -0.37
N GLY A 336 17.35 3.50 0.22
CA GLY A 336 18.39 3.51 1.26
C GLY A 336 19.74 4.06 0.77
N GLY A 337 20.02 3.93 -0.52
CA GLY A 337 21.21 4.49 -1.18
C GLY A 337 21.13 6.00 -1.47
N LEU A 338 19.98 6.65 -1.25
CA LEU A 338 19.84 8.09 -1.46
C LEU A 338 20.51 8.91 -0.33
N ASN A 339 20.89 10.15 -0.67
CA ASN A 339 21.33 11.15 0.33
C ASN A 339 20.20 11.47 1.31
N ASP A 340 20.55 11.80 2.56
CA ASP A 340 19.58 12.15 3.60
C ASP A 340 18.74 13.38 3.27
N SER A 341 19.24 14.27 2.40
CA SER A 341 18.50 15.44 1.91
C SER A 341 17.47 15.10 0.82
N ASN A 342 17.47 13.88 0.28
CA ASN A 342 16.50 13.49 -0.75
C ASN A 342 15.17 13.10 -0.10
N ALA A 343 14.10 13.81 -0.46
CA ALA A 343 12.76 13.61 0.10
C ALA A 343 12.17 12.20 -0.13
N LEU A 344 12.69 11.44 -1.10
CA LEU A 344 12.30 10.05 -1.37
C LEU A 344 13.04 9.02 -0.51
N LYS A 345 14.12 9.40 0.20
CA LYS A 345 14.87 8.45 1.04
C LYS A 345 13.97 7.75 2.07
N VAL A 346 13.04 8.50 2.65
CA VAL A 346 12.08 7.99 3.65
C VAL A 346 11.25 6.81 3.13
N LEU A 347 11.09 6.67 1.80
CA LEU A 347 10.35 5.56 1.20
C LEU A 347 11.01 4.19 1.40
N GLN A 348 12.26 4.11 1.88
CA GLN A 348 12.87 2.87 2.37
C GLN A 348 12.12 2.24 3.57
N ASN A 349 11.21 3.00 4.18
CA ASN A 349 10.36 2.55 5.27
C ASN A 349 8.96 2.14 4.81
N TYR A 350 8.67 2.20 3.51
CA TYR A 350 7.38 1.87 2.93
C TYR A 350 7.50 0.69 1.96
N LYS A 351 6.42 -0.07 1.83
CA LYS A 351 6.31 -1.21 0.91
C LYS A 351 4.96 -1.19 0.22
N ILE A 352 4.89 -1.67 -1.02
CA ILE A 352 3.59 -2.04 -1.59
C ILE A 352 3.13 -3.33 -0.90
N VAL A 353 1.91 -3.33 -0.36
CA VAL A 353 1.27 -4.53 0.17
C VAL A 353 0.73 -5.35 -0.98
N GLY A 354 0.13 -4.70 -1.98
CA GLY A 354 -0.39 -5.37 -3.17
C GLY A 354 -1.10 -4.41 -4.10
N ALA A 355 -1.56 -4.96 -5.22
CA ALA A 355 -2.36 -4.26 -6.20
C ALA A 355 -3.41 -5.20 -6.82
N LEU A 356 -4.56 -4.68 -7.19
CA LEU A 356 -5.73 -5.41 -7.67
C LEU A 356 -6.32 -4.71 -8.91
N TRP A 357 -6.71 -5.49 -9.91
CA TRP A 357 -7.31 -5.03 -11.17
C TRP A 357 -8.09 -6.17 -11.85
N GLU A 358 -8.79 -5.86 -12.94
CA GLU A 358 -9.53 -6.85 -13.73
C GLU A 358 -8.76 -7.26 -14.99
N ASN A 359 -8.86 -8.54 -15.36
CA ASN A 359 -8.25 -9.07 -16.57
C ASN A 359 -9.03 -8.68 -17.84
N ASP A 360 -10.36 -8.84 -17.79
CA ASP A 360 -11.29 -8.40 -18.82
C ASP A 360 -12.19 -7.32 -18.23
N VAL A 361 -11.88 -6.07 -18.54
CA VAL A 361 -12.62 -4.90 -18.03
C VAL A 361 -14.01 -4.75 -18.67
N SER A 362 -14.44 -5.66 -19.55
CA SER A 362 -15.83 -5.76 -19.98
C SER A 362 -16.72 -6.58 -19.03
N GLN A 363 -16.10 -7.38 -18.16
CA GLN A 363 -16.77 -8.19 -17.16
C GLN A 363 -16.89 -7.44 -15.82
N PRO A 364 -17.91 -7.75 -15.00
CA PRO A 364 -18.04 -7.16 -13.68
C PRO A 364 -17.02 -7.74 -12.70
N SER A 365 -16.61 -6.95 -11.71
CA SER A 365 -15.65 -7.38 -10.69
C SER A 365 -16.21 -8.43 -9.71
N SER A 366 -17.52 -8.68 -9.75
CA SER A 366 -18.14 -9.80 -9.04
C SER A 366 -17.69 -11.18 -9.56
N VAL A 367 -17.11 -11.25 -10.77
CA VAL A 367 -16.50 -12.46 -11.31
C VAL A 367 -15.09 -12.61 -10.71
N LEU A 368 -14.95 -13.31 -9.59
CA LEU A 368 -13.66 -13.49 -8.91
C LEU A 368 -12.55 -14.05 -9.82
N ALA A 369 -12.90 -14.89 -10.79
CA ALA A 369 -11.95 -15.44 -11.75
C ALA A 369 -11.40 -14.39 -12.74
N ASN A 370 -12.00 -13.20 -12.81
CA ASN A 370 -11.56 -12.07 -13.61
C ASN A 370 -10.55 -11.17 -12.87
N GLN A 371 -10.58 -11.17 -11.54
CA GLN A 371 -9.64 -10.41 -10.71
C GLN A 371 -8.20 -10.94 -10.84
N ARG A 372 -7.23 -10.04 -10.77
CA ARG A 372 -5.79 -10.34 -10.88
C ARG A 372 -4.99 -9.62 -9.81
N GLY A 373 -3.77 -10.12 -9.59
CA GLY A 373 -2.86 -9.57 -8.59
C GLY A 373 -3.20 -10.05 -7.18
N SER A 374 -3.32 -9.11 -6.25
CA SER A 374 -3.56 -9.35 -4.84
C SER A 374 -5.07 -9.49 -4.56
N ILE A 375 -5.64 -10.67 -4.80
CA ILE A 375 -7.10 -10.91 -4.65
C ILE A 375 -7.55 -10.86 -3.18
N GLN A 376 -6.65 -10.99 -2.21
CA GLN A 376 -6.94 -10.83 -0.77
C GLN A 376 -6.50 -9.45 -0.23
N LEU A 377 -6.49 -8.42 -1.08
CA LEU A 377 -5.97 -7.10 -0.71
C LEU A 377 -6.89 -6.36 0.26
N ALA A 378 -6.62 -6.55 1.54
CA ALA A 378 -7.11 -5.74 2.65
C ALA A 378 -5.89 -5.33 3.48
N ASN A 379 -5.65 -4.02 3.61
CA ASN A 379 -4.50 -3.49 4.32
C ASN A 379 -4.75 -3.45 5.85
N THR A 380 -3.72 -3.12 6.62
CA THR A 380 -3.75 -3.12 8.10
C THR A 380 -4.34 -1.85 8.70
N THR A 381 -4.51 -0.78 7.93
CA THR A 381 -4.84 0.55 8.47
C THR A 381 -6.18 1.12 8.05
N MET A 382 -6.70 0.74 6.87
CA MET A 382 -7.95 1.20 6.27
C MET A 382 -8.95 0.06 6.03
N GLU A 383 -8.47 -1.18 5.88
CA GLU A 383 -9.30 -2.39 5.71
C GLU A 383 -9.10 -3.41 6.85
N THR A 384 -8.72 -2.95 8.05
CA THR A 384 -8.35 -3.82 9.19
C THR A 384 -9.44 -4.88 9.45
N ASN A 385 -10.70 -4.45 9.47
CA ASN A 385 -11.88 -5.30 9.71
C ASN A 385 -12.41 -6.03 8.46
N ALA A 386 -11.72 -5.95 7.33
CA ALA A 386 -12.05 -6.66 6.10
C ALA A 386 -11.04 -7.77 5.77
N GLN A 387 -9.97 -7.90 6.57
CA GLN A 387 -8.92 -8.90 6.35
C GLN A 387 -9.40 -10.36 6.47
N GLN A 388 -10.55 -10.61 7.10
CA GLN A 388 -11.22 -11.92 7.21
C GLN A 388 -12.68 -11.90 6.69
N GLY A 389 -12.97 -10.97 5.75
CA GLY A 389 -14.33 -10.68 5.29
C GLY A 389 -15.10 -9.81 6.30
N PHE A 390 -16.39 -9.57 6.04
CA PHE A 390 -17.19 -8.59 6.80
C PHE A 390 -17.90 -9.13 8.06
N SER A 391 -17.98 -10.45 8.24
CA SER A 391 -18.82 -11.06 9.27
C SER A 391 -18.13 -11.24 10.61
N ASP A 392 -16.84 -11.53 10.60
CA ASP A 392 -16.03 -11.81 11.79
C ASP A 392 -14.57 -11.52 11.45
N PRO A 393 -14.10 -10.30 11.77
CA PRO A 393 -12.80 -9.80 11.34
C PRO A 393 -11.62 -10.38 12.13
N GLU A 394 -11.89 -11.02 13.27
CA GLU A 394 -10.86 -11.38 14.24
C GLU A 394 -10.00 -12.55 13.75
N TYR A 395 -8.67 -12.40 13.80
CA TYR A 395 -7.73 -13.49 13.48
C TYR A 395 -7.51 -14.39 14.70
N THR A 396 -7.87 -15.67 14.58
CA THR A 396 -7.76 -16.66 15.67
C THR A 396 -6.80 -17.81 15.38
N GLY A 397 -6.04 -17.73 14.28
CA GLY A 397 -5.05 -18.73 13.90
C GLY A 397 -5.18 -19.24 12.47
N THR A 398 -4.17 -19.96 11.99
CA THR A 398 -4.09 -20.40 10.58
C THR A 398 -5.14 -21.45 10.22
N GLY A 399 -5.77 -22.08 11.22
CA GLY A 399 -6.85 -23.04 11.02
C GLY A 399 -8.22 -22.42 10.69
N ASN A 400 -8.40 -21.11 10.90
CA ASN A 400 -9.69 -20.42 10.82
C ASN A 400 -9.70 -19.29 9.77
N LEU A 401 -8.84 -19.38 8.75
CA LEU A 401 -8.70 -18.34 7.73
C LEU A 401 -9.95 -18.20 6.86
N LYS A 402 -10.44 -16.97 6.70
CA LYS A 402 -11.53 -16.59 5.78
C LYS A 402 -10.99 -15.66 4.69
N PRO A 403 -11.50 -15.75 3.44
CA PRO A 403 -11.11 -14.80 2.38
C PRO A 403 -11.30 -13.35 2.84
N ALA A 404 -10.34 -12.49 2.52
CA ALA A 404 -10.47 -11.06 2.76
C ALA A 404 -11.53 -10.45 1.82
N ALA A 405 -12.18 -9.39 2.27
CA ALA A 405 -12.97 -8.54 1.39
C ALA A 405 -12.05 -7.47 0.78
N ASN A 406 -11.74 -7.62 -0.51
CA ASN A 406 -10.88 -6.70 -1.24
C ASN A 406 -11.65 -5.47 -1.74
N CYS A 407 -10.96 -4.55 -2.43
CA CYS A 407 -11.53 -3.30 -2.93
C CYS A 407 -12.82 -3.52 -3.74
N PHE A 408 -12.85 -4.51 -4.62
CA PHE A 408 -14.02 -4.81 -5.47
C PHE A 408 -15.21 -5.41 -4.70
N ALA A 409 -15.01 -5.91 -3.49
CA ALA A 409 -16.10 -6.34 -2.61
C ALA A 409 -16.93 -5.13 -2.12
N CYS A 410 -16.31 -3.96 -1.96
CA CYS A 410 -16.99 -2.70 -1.61
C CYS A 410 -17.31 -1.85 -2.85
N HIS A 411 -16.44 -1.88 -3.86
CA HIS A 411 -16.49 -1.03 -5.04
C HIS A 411 -16.82 -1.84 -6.30
N ASN A 412 -18.08 -2.24 -6.44
CA ASN A 412 -18.50 -3.15 -7.51
C ASN A 412 -18.41 -2.50 -8.90
N TYR A 413 -17.45 -2.95 -9.70
CA TYR A 413 -17.35 -2.58 -11.10
C TYR A 413 -18.32 -3.41 -11.94
N THR A 414 -19.15 -2.75 -12.74
CA THR A 414 -20.17 -3.40 -13.58
C THR A 414 -19.87 -3.31 -15.08
N GLY A 415 -18.76 -2.68 -15.46
CA GLY A 415 -18.35 -2.49 -16.86
C GLY A 415 -18.09 -1.04 -17.24
N ARG A 416 -17.50 -0.84 -18.43
CA ARG A 416 -16.94 0.46 -18.87
C ARG A 416 -17.94 1.60 -18.93
N SER A 417 -19.22 1.31 -19.21
CA SER A 417 -20.26 2.31 -19.37
C SER A 417 -20.69 3.00 -18.08
N THR A 418 -20.31 2.45 -16.91
CA THR A 418 -20.77 2.90 -15.60
C THR A 418 -19.63 2.96 -14.57
N ASN A 419 -18.39 3.23 -15.00
CA ASN A 419 -17.23 3.18 -14.12
C ASN A 419 -17.18 4.27 -13.04
N ALA A 420 -17.96 5.35 -13.15
CA ALA A 420 -18.04 6.36 -12.09
C ALA A 420 -18.62 5.80 -10.79
N GLY A 421 -19.48 4.77 -10.86
CA GLY A 421 -20.11 4.15 -9.69
C GLY A 421 -19.13 3.44 -8.76
N ILE A 422 -17.90 3.17 -9.22
CA ILE A 422 -16.81 2.70 -8.39
C ILE A 422 -16.41 3.74 -7.35
N SER A 423 -16.43 5.03 -7.70
CA SER A 423 -16.10 6.11 -6.76
C SER A 423 -17.33 6.50 -5.95
N HIS A 424 -17.40 6.09 -4.69
CA HIS A 424 -18.48 6.54 -3.81
C HIS A 424 -18.34 8.03 -3.43
N ILE A 425 -17.13 8.61 -3.50
CA ILE A 425 -16.88 10.03 -3.18
C ILE A 425 -17.22 10.97 -4.34
N PHE A 426 -17.15 10.53 -5.60
CA PHE A 426 -17.34 11.37 -6.79
C PHE A 426 -18.66 12.17 -6.76
N LYS A 427 -19.77 11.56 -6.34
CA LYS A 427 -21.07 12.25 -6.23
C LYS A 427 -21.10 13.39 -5.20
N TYR A 428 -20.12 13.47 -4.31
CA TYR A 428 -20.05 14.41 -3.19
C TYR A 428 -19.02 15.53 -3.37
N ILE A 429 -18.24 15.55 -4.46
CA ILE A 429 -17.12 16.51 -4.61
C ILE A 429 -17.57 17.92 -5.01
N HIS A 430 -18.76 18.07 -5.60
CA HIS A 430 -19.24 19.32 -6.21
C HIS A 430 -20.07 20.24 -5.28
N GLY A 431 -20.11 19.99 -3.97
CA GLY A 431 -21.01 20.71 -3.06
C GLY A 431 -22.48 20.38 -3.29
N LYS A 432 -23.39 21.08 -2.58
CA LYS A 432 -24.85 20.91 -2.72
C LYS A 432 -25.34 21.32 -4.10
#